data_AF-A0A7S0G0M9-F1
#
_entry.id   AF-A0A7S0G0M9-F1
#
_cell.length_a   1.000
_cell.length_b   1.000
_cell.length_c   1.000
_cell.angle_alpha   90.00
_cell.angle_beta   90.00
_cell.angle_gamma   90.00
#
_symmetry.space_group_name_H-M   'P 1'
#
loop_
_entity.id
_entity.type
_entity.pdbx_description
1 polymer ?
#
loop_
_entity_poly.entity_id
_entity_poly.type
_entity_poly.pdbx_seq_one_letter_code
_entity_poly.pdbx_strand_id
1 'polypeptide(L)'
;MAGSRENEDRSSAELAGPPPTINFTTGNPQGNLVRGKLQLSSSLRRALRLAILKVPTYMTAVDLCHFLALYESRIRCLWLLRDVEERNSYDVLLSFNDETSLTEFAAEYDGKVFSTLGPDRCRLFAATSVTVEGENSELKDSSQDSEKCPICLDVLETGGVTCNLTVSLFDNSNTSTSNGGGGCCNKDSDPSTGEIRSLIVTLCGHSMHIHCLAQWGDNSCPVCRFGLEPSPESSTCQECEVSESLWMCLICGHVGCGRRVQRHALLH
;
A
#
# COMPACT_ATOMS: atom_id res chain seq x y z
N MET A 1 28.28 -24.64 -35.20
CA MET A 1 27.36 -25.12 -34.14
C MET A 1 27.96 -24.72 -32.80
N ALA A 2 27.35 -23.76 -32.12
CA ALA A 2 27.64 -23.41 -30.73
C ALA A 2 26.32 -22.97 -30.14
N GLY A 3 25.68 -23.84 -29.36
CA GLY A 3 24.33 -23.62 -28.84
C GLY A 3 24.30 -23.76 -27.34
N SER A 4 23.44 -22.95 -26.72
CA SER A 4 22.75 -23.23 -25.47
C SER A 4 23.61 -23.46 -24.22
N ARG A 5 23.95 -22.38 -23.51
CA ARG A 5 24.42 -22.47 -22.11
C ARG A 5 24.07 -21.27 -21.20
N GLU A 6 23.07 -20.47 -21.56
CA GLU A 6 22.67 -19.25 -20.83
C GLU A 6 21.23 -19.27 -20.29
N ASN A 7 20.56 -20.44 -20.26
CA ASN A 7 19.12 -20.52 -20.01
C ASN A 7 18.70 -21.37 -18.79
N GLU A 8 19.63 -21.75 -17.91
CA GLU A 8 19.35 -22.60 -16.74
C GLU A 8 19.30 -21.84 -15.39
N ASP A 9 19.92 -20.65 -15.26
CA ASP A 9 19.91 -19.88 -14.00
C ASP A 9 18.62 -19.06 -13.75
N ARG A 10 17.72 -18.97 -14.74
CA ARG A 10 16.56 -18.07 -14.69
C ARG A 10 15.29 -18.71 -14.09
N SER A 11 15.27 -20.02 -13.87
CA SER A 11 14.12 -20.74 -13.28
C SER A 11 14.16 -20.88 -11.75
N SER A 12 15.30 -20.59 -11.12
CA SER A 12 15.52 -20.89 -9.69
C SER A 12 14.88 -19.89 -8.72
N ALA A 13 14.54 -18.68 -9.20
CA ALA A 13 13.94 -17.61 -8.38
C ALA A 13 12.40 -17.62 -8.38
N GLU A 14 11.75 -18.37 -9.27
CA GLU A 14 10.28 -18.42 -9.36
C GLU A 14 9.62 -19.41 -8.39
N LEU A 15 10.40 -20.23 -7.67
CA LEU A 15 9.88 -21.27 -6.78
C LEU A 15 10.18 -21.05 -5.28
N ALA A 16 10.65 -19.86 -4.89
CA ALA A 16 10.69 -19.47 -3.49
C ALA A 16 9.27 -19.07 -3.04
N GLY A 17 8.76 -19.74 -2.01
CA GLY A 17 7.54 -19.30 -1.32
C GLY A 17 7.73 -17.89 -0.71
N PRO A 18 6.64 -17.21 -0.32
CA PRO A 18 6.74 -15.88 0.27
C PRO A 18 7.61 -15.90 1.54
N PRO A 19 8.31 -14.79 1.85
CA PRO A 19 8.88 -14.64 3.19
C PRO A 19 7.72 -14.77 4.21
N PRO A 20 7.89 -15.54 5.30
CA PRO A 20 6.82 -15.75 6.27
C PRO A 20 6.45 -14.48 7.05
N THR A 21 7.30 -13.46 7.01
CA THR A 21 7.07 -12.15 7.62
C THR A 21 7.78 -11.07 6.81
N ILE A 22 7.12 -9.93 6.63
CA ILE A 22 7.68 -8.70 6.05
C ILE A 22 7.71 -7.63 7.14
N ASN A 23 8.83 -6.92 7.26
CA ASN A 23 8.93 -5.73 8.10
C ASN A 23 8.54 -4.54 7.23
N PHE A 24 7.57 -3.73 7.67
CA PHE A 24 7.09 -2.59 6.88
C PHE A 24 7.19 -1.27 7.63
N THR A 25 7.14 -0.18 6.86
CA THR A 25 6.97 1.19 7.37
C THR A 25 5.85 1.92 6.66
N THR A 26 5.25 2.87 7.36
CA THR A 26 4.12 3.70 6.91
C THR A 26 4.14 5.01 7.71
N GLY A 27 3.59 6.09 7.15
CA GLY A 27 3.68 7.43 7.73
C GLY A 27 4.81 8.27 7.14
N ASN A 28 4.82 9.55 7.49
CA ASN A 28 5.83 10.52 7.05
C ASN A 28 7.17 10.29 7.80
N PRO A 29 8.30 10.04 7.09
CA PRO A 29 9.62 9.87 7.71
C PRO A 29 10.06 11.03 8.62
N GLN A 30 9.54 12.24 8.41
CA GLN A 30 9.92 13.45 9.16
C GLN A 30 9.09 13.71 10.42
N GLY A 31 8.15 12.83 10.79
CA GLY A 31 7.30 13.04 11.96
C GLY A 31 6.79 11.76 12.61
N ASN A 32 5.89 11.05 11.92
CA ASN A 32 5.13 9.93 12.48
C ASN A 32 5.41 8.65 11.67
N LEU A 33 6.68 8.22 11.63
CA LEU A 33 7.05 6.98 10.97
C LEU A 33 6.67 5.78 11.86
N VAL A 34 5.66 5.05 11.43
CA VAL A 34 5.16 3.84 12.07
C VAL A 34 5.85 2.63 11.44
N ARG A 35 6.32 1.70 12.28
CA ARG A 35 6.92 0.43 11.85
C ARG A 35 5.99 -0.73 12.17
N GLY A 36 6.09 -1.83 11.43
CA GLY A 36 5.26 -2.99 11.68
C GLY A 36 5.78 -4.28 11.06
N LYS A 37 5.08 -5.37 11.36
CA LYS A 37 5.34 -6.71 10.87
C LYS A 37 4.07 -7.31 10.29
N LEU A 38 4.16 -7.78 9.06
CA LEU A 38 3.09 -8.43 8.31
C LEU A 38 3.41 -9.92 8.21
N GLN A 39 2.59 -10.78 8.81
CA GLN A 39 2.74 -12.23 8.69
C GLN A 39 1.95 -12.76 7.50
N LEU A 40 2.59 -13.63 6.70
CA LEU A 40 2.07 -14.10 5.43
C LEU A 40 1.90 -15.62 5.40
N SER A 41 0.92 -16.06 4.62
CA SER A 41 0.62 -17.47 4.37
C SER A 41 0.23 -17.68 2.90
N SER A 42 0.64 -18.81 2.33
CA SER A 42 0.15 -19.28 1.02
C SER A 42 -1.26 -19.88 1.09
N SER A 43 -1.80 -20.12 2.29
CA SER A 43 -3.16 -20.65 2.47
C SER A 43 -4.17 -19.53 2.61
N LEU A 44 -5.04 -19.36 1.61
CA LEU A 44 -6.16 -18.41 1.62
C LEU A 44 -7.35 -18.83 2.51
N ARG A 45 -7.31 -20.02 3.13
CA ARG A 45 -8.42 -20.54 3.97
C ARG A 45 -8.74 -19.55 5.11
N ARG A 46 -9.99 -19.08 5.15
CA ARG A 46 -10.50 -18.15 6.18
C ARG A 46 -9.74 -16.82 6.25
N ALA A 47 -9.11 -16.43 5.15
CA ALA A 47 -8.52 -15.11 5.01
C ALA A 47 -9.61 -14.09 4.64
N LEU A 48 -9.54 -12.92 5.26
CA LEU A 48 -10.27 -11.71 4.84
C LEU A 48 -9.31 -10.63 4.28
N ARG A 49 -8.00 -10.92 4.27
CA ARG A 49 -6.95 -9.97 3.86
C ARG A 49 -5.91 -10.62 2.95
N LEU A 50 -5.49 -9.87 1.94
CA LEU A 50 -4.42 -10.25 1.00
C LEU A 50 -3.33 -9.19 0.98
N ALA A 51 -2.08 -9.62 0.91
CA ALA A 51 -0.96 -8.77 0.55
C ALA A 51 -0.63 -8.96 -0.94
N ILE A 52 -0.62 -7.87 -1.70
CA ILE A 52 0.09 -7.79 -2.98
C ILE A 52 1.53 -7.40 -2.65
N LEU A 53 2.49 -8.22 -3.05
CA LEU A 53 3.90 -7.94 -2.81
C LEU A 53 4.61 -7.41 -4.05
N LYS A 54 5.63 -6.59 -3.81
CA LYS A 54 6.54 -6.05 -4.82
C LYS A 54 5.82 -5.36 -5.97
N VAL A 55 4.86 -4.48 -5.65
CA VAL A 55 4.22 -3.63 -6.65
C VAL A 55 5.28 -2.65 -7.18
N PRO A 56 5.63 -2.67 -8.48
CA PRO A 56 6.74 -1.88 -9.01
C PRO A 56 6.52 -0.37 -8.87
N THR A 57 7.60 0.40 -8.71
CA THR A 57 7.49 1.87 -8.52
C THR A 57 6.87 2.60 -9.72
N TYR A 58 6.93 2.04 -10.93
CA TYR A 58 6.27 2.59 -12.12
C TYR A 58 4.74 2.43 -12.08
N MET A 59 4.21 1.55 -11.22
CA MET A 59 2.79 1.35 -11.02
C MET A 59 2.37 2.31 -9.90
N THR A 60 1.80 3.46 -10.27
CA THR A 60 1.51 4.51 -9.29
C THR A 60 0.33 4.09 -8.40
N ALA A 61 0.14 4.77 -7.26
CA ALA A 61 -1.04 4.51 -6.41
C ALA A 61 -2.36 4.73 -7.18
N VAL A 62 -2.38 5.66 -8.14
CA VAL A 62 -3.52 5.95 -9.01
C VAL A 62 -3.74 4.83 -10.03
N ASP A 63 -2.67 4.35 -10.68
CA ASP A 63 -2.75 3.20 -11.61
C ASP A 63 -3.19 1.93 -10.90
N LEU A 64 -2.75 1.72 -9.65
CA LEU A 64 -3.19 0.59 -8.83
C LEU A 64 -4.68 0.67 -8.50
N CYS A 65 -5.22 1.87 -8.21
CA CYS A 65 -6.67 2.05 -8.03
C CYS A 65 -7.43 1.65 -9.31
N HIS A 66 -6.95 2.05 -10.49
CA HIS A 66 -7.53 1.64 -11.78
C HIS A 66 -7.42 0.14 -12.05
N PHE A 67 -6.28 -0.48 -11.72
CA PHE A 67 -6.05 -1.93 -11.85
C PHE A 67 -7.01 -2.78 -10.99
N LEU A 68 -7.38 -2.26 -9.81
CA LEU A 68 -8.29 -2.90 -8.86
C LEU A 68 -9.77 -2.50 -9.05
N ALA A 69 -10.09 -1.58 -9.96
CA ALA A 69 -11.43 -0.98 -10.09
C ALA A 69 -12.58 -2.01 -10.25
N LEU A 70 -12.33 -3.15 -10.91
CA LEU A 70 -13.33 -4.23 -11.07
C LEU A 70 -13.79 -4.87 -9.74
N TYR A 71 -12.99 -4.74 -8.68
CA TYR A 71 -13.27 -5.28 -7.34
C TYR A 71 -13.38 -4.19 -6.28
N GLU A 72 -13.43 -2.90 -6.67
CA GLU A 72 -13.43 -1.75 -5.75
C GLU A 72 -14.55 -1.84 -4.70
N SER A 73 -15.77 -2.26 -5.08
CA SER A 73 -16.92 -2.40 -4.16
C SER A 73 -16.83 -3.60 -3.20
N ARG A 74 -15.88 -4.52 -3.42
CA ARG A 74 -15.63 -5.71 -2.57
C ARG A 74 -14.45 -5.51 -1.63
N ILE A 75 -13.56 -4.57 -1.97
CA ILE A 75 -12.43 -4.14 -1.14
C ILE A 75 -12.96 -3.14 -0.11
N ARG A 76 -12.76 -3.43 1.19
CA ARG A 76 -13.08 -2.52 2.28
C ARG A 76 -11.99 -1.47 2.48
N CYS A 77 -10.73 -1.91 2.46
CA CYS A 77 -9.57 -1.06 2.69
C CYS A 77 -8.38 -1.54 1.86
N LEU A 78 -7.63 -0.60 1.31
CA LEU A 78 -6.35 -0.77 0.64
C LEU A 78 -5.31 0.06 1.42
N TRP A 79 -4.25 -0.57 1.93
CA TRP A 79 -3.20 0.14 2.66
C TRP A 79 -1.87 -0.03 1.94
N LEU A 80 -1.27 1.10 1.55
CA LEU A 80 0.06 1.14 0.96
C LEU A 80 1.13 1.05 2.05
N LEU A 81 2.09 0.13 1.87
CA LEU A 81 3.17 -0.17 2.80
C LEU A 81 4.52 -0.05 2.09
N ARG A 82 5.57 0.41 2.78
CA ARG A 82 6.96 0.26 2.34
C ARG A 82 7.58 -0.95 3.03
N ASP A 83 8.06 -1.93 2.27
CA ASP A 83 8.99 -2.95 2.80
C ASP A 83 10.27 -2.23 3.31
N VAL A 84 10.86 -2.74 4.38
CA VAL A 84 12.14 -2.28 4.94
C VAL A 84 13.32 -2.81 4.11
N GLU A 85 13.20 -4.02 3.56
CA GLU A 85 14.28 -4.71 2.86
C GLU A 85 14.33 -4.34 1.36
N GLU A 86 13.17 -4.10 0.75
CA GLU A 86 13.02 -3.82 -0.68
C GLU A 86 12.76 -2.34 -0.95
N ARG A 87 13.63 -1.69 -1.73
CA ARG A 87 13.59 -0.23 -1.97
C ARG A 87 12.88 0.19 -3.26
N ASN A 88 12.79 -0.72 -4.23
CA ASN A 88 12.28 -0.42 -5.58
C ASN A 88 10.88 -1.03 -5.83
N SER A 89 10.11 -1.21 -4.75
CA SER A 89 8.70 -1.54 -4.81
C SER A 89 7.99 -1.06 -3.54
N TYR A 90 6.67 -1.12 -3.56
CA TYR A 90 5.84 -1.01 -2.36
C TYR A 90 4.93 -2.23 -2.27
N ASP A 91 4.47 -2.53 -1.06
CA ASP A 91 3.53 -3.60 -0.80
C ASP A 91 2.15 -3.01 -0.53
N VAL A 92 1.10 -3.81 -0.77
CA VAL A 92 -0.29 -3.38 -0.66
C VAL A 92 -1.06 -4.39 0.15
N LEU A 93 -1.64 -3.95 1.26
CA LEU A 93 -2.49 -4.78 2.09
C LEU A 93 -3.97 -4.46 1.83
N LEU A 94 -4.67 -5.44 1.25
CA LEU A 94 -6.10 -5.41 0.97
C LEU A 94 -6.89 -6.08 2.11
N SER A 95 -8.02 -5.49 2.47
CA SER A 95 -9.04 -6.06 3.36
C SER A 95 -10.36 -6.16 2.59
N PHE A 96 -11.02 -7.32 2.63
CA PHE A 96 -12.25 -7.61 1.89
C PHE A 96 -13.45 -7.70 2.84
N ASN A 97 -14.66 -7.50 2.29
CA ASN A 97 -15.90 -7.66 3.03
C ASN A 97 -16.22 -9.14 3.36
N ASP A 98 -15.75 -10.08 2.53
CA ASP A 98 -16.08 -11.50 2.63
C ASP A 98 -14.99 -12.43 2.04
N GLU A 99 -14.95 -13.68 2.50
CA GLU A 99 -13.95 -14.69 2.09
C GLU A 99 -14.12 -15.12 0.61
N THR A 100 -15.33 -15.00 0.05
CA THR A 100 -15.64 -15.43 -1.32
C THR A 100 -15.04 -14.45 -2.32
N SER A 101 -15.33 -13.15 -2.16
CA SER A 101 -14.73 -12.06 -2.94
C SER A 101 -13.21 -12.08 -2.91
N LEU A 102 -12.61 -12.37 -1.76
CA LEU A 102 -11.16 -12.52 -1.63
C LEU A 102 -10.63 -13.70 -2.45
N THR A 103 -11.32 -14.84 -2.42
CA THR A 103 -10.91 -16.05 -3.16
C THR A 103 -11.11 -15.88 -4.66
N GLU A 104 -12.21 -15.26 -5.09
CA GLU A 104 -12.47 -14.88 -6.49
C GLU A 104 -11.41 -13.90 -7.01
N PHE A 105 -11.09 -12.86 -6.23
CA PHE A 105 -10.03 -11.91 -6.56
C PHE A 105 -8.67 -12.61 -6.69
N ALA A 106 -8.32 -13.48 -5.73
CA ALA A 106 -7.04 -14.19 -5.76
C ALA A 106 -6.89 -15.08 -7.00
N ALA A 107 -7.96 -15.79 -7.41
CA ALA A 107 -7.93 -16.65 -8.59
C ALA A 107 -7.77 -15.88 -9.91
N GLU A 108 -8.22 -14.63 -9.98
CA GLU A 108 -8.18 -13.77 -11.18
C GLU A 108 -6.94 -12.85 -11.23
N TYR A 109 -6.41 -12.45 -10.07
CA TYR A 109 -5.30 -11.48 -9.98
C TYR A 109 -3.94 -12.09 -9.64
N ASP A 110 -3.85 -13.29 -9.08
CA ASP A 110 -2.54 -13.92 -8.84
C ASP A 110 -1.87 -14.32 -10.17
N GLY A 111 -0.63 -13.88 -10.37
CA GLY A 111 0.10 -14.01 -11.63
C GLY A 111 -0.27 -13.02 -12.73
N LYS A 112 -1.27 -12.14 -12.53
CA LYS A 112 -1.71 -11.12 -13.52
C LYS A 112 -0.63 -10.04 -13.69
N VAL A 113 -0.30 -9.68 -14.94
CA VAL A 113 0.68 -8.61 -15.20
C VAL A 113 0.10 -7.24 -14.85
N PHE A 114 0.91 -6.38 -14.22
CA PHE A 114 0.49 -5.01 -13.88
C PHE A 114 0.40 -4.11 -15.10
N SER A 115 1.34 -4.27 -16.05
CA SER A 115 1.42 -3.49 -17.28
C SER A 115 1.96 -4.38 -18.40
N THR A 116 1.61 -4.05 -19.65
CA THR A 116 2.19 -4.67 -20.85
C THR A 116 3.64 -4.25 -21.11
N LEU A 117 4.13 -3.22 -20.41
CA LEU A 117 5.49 -2.71 -20.52
C LEU A 117 6.52 -3.46 -19.65
N GLY A 118 6.06 -4.16 -18.60
CA GLY A 118 6.91 -4.80 -17.60
C GLY A 118 6.71 -6.32 -17.52
N PRO A 119 7.72 -7.08 -17.08
CA PRO A 119 7.58 -8.52 -16.81
C PRO A 119 6.85 -8.81 -15.48
N ASP A 120 6.62 -7.78 -14.66
CA ASP A 120 6.18 -7.92 -13.28
C ASP A 120 4.73 -8.36 -13.16
N ARG A 121 4.49 -9.29 -12.23
CA ARG A 121 3.21 -9.92 -11.98
C ARG A 121 2.77 -9.66 -10.56
N CYS A 122 1.49 -9.34 -10.40
CA CYS A 122 0.79 -9.38 -9.12
C CYS A 122 0.97 -10.75 -8.49
N ARG A 123 1.47 -10.80 -7.25
CA ARG A 123 1.63 -12.02 -6.45
C ARG A 123 0.89 -11.81 -5.13
N LEU A 124 -0.01 -12.75 -4.80
CA LEU A 124 -0.96 -12.60 -3.70
C LEU A 124 -0.71 -13.61 -2.59
N PHE A 125 -0.69 -13.12 -1.34
CA PHE A 125 -0.53 -13.96 -0.15
C PHE A 125 -1.55 -13.58 0.92
N ALA A 126 -2.04 -14.55 1.70
CA ALA A 126 -2.94 -14.27 2.80
C ALA A 126 -2.19 -13.57 3.94
N ALA A 127 -2.69 -12.42 4.38
CA ALA A 127 -2.17 -11.71 5.54
C ALA A 127 -2.84 -12.25 6.81
N THR A 128 -2.09 -12.99 7.62
CA THR A 128 -2.62 -13.68 8.82
C THR A 128 -2.61 -12.79 10.06
N SER A 129 -1.62 -11.91 10.18
CA SER A 129 -1.46 -10.98 11.30
C SER A 129 -0.76 -9.71 10.82
N VAL A 130 -1.18 -8.57 11.37
CA VAL A 130 -0.56 -7.27 11.19
C VAL A 130 -0.27 -6.72 12.58
N THR A 131 1.00 -6.48 12.87
CA THR A 131 1.44 -5.90 14.14
C THR A 131 2.16 -4.59 13.86
N VAL A 132 1.90 -3.57 14.68
CA VAL A 132 2.59 -2.27 14.60
C VAL A 132 3.41 -2.06 15.86
N GLU A 133 4.60 -1.49 15.69
CA GLU A 133 5.54 -1.17 16.76
C GLU A 133 5.39 0.32 17.13
N GLY A 134 4.82 0.57 18.31
CA GLY A 134 4.61 1.91 18.87
C GLY A 134 3.77 1.85 20.14
N GLU A 135 3.88 2.85 21.01
CA GLU A 135 2.98 2.96 22.16
C GLU A 135 1.55 3.28 21.69
N ASN A 136 0.57 2.60 22.28
CA ASN A 136 -0.83 3.01 22.22
C ASN A 136 -0.98 4.37 22.93
N SER A 137 -0.68 5.46 22.23
CA SER A 137 -1.04 6.81 22.67
C SER A 137 -2.54 6.84 22.90
N GLU A 138 -2.90 7.20 24.13
CA GLU A 138 -4.22 6.96 24.71
C GLU A 138 -5.36 7.49 23.85
N LEU A 139 -6.49 6.78 23.91
CA LEU A 139 -7.76 7.15 23.29
C LEU A 139 -8.10 8.61 23.59
N LYS A 140 -7.88 9.50 22.62
CA LYS A 140 -8.52 10.82 22.63
C LYS A 140 -10.00 10.62 22.32
N ASP A 141 -10.79 10.47 23.38
CA ASP A 141 -12.23 10.67 23.37
C ASP A 141 -12.54 12.06 22.78
N SER A 142 -12.76 12.08 21.46
CA SER A 142 -12.96 13.27 20.65
C SER A 142 -14.37 13.16 20.07
N SER A 143 -15.32 13.67 20.85
CA SER A 143 -16.72 13.93 20.50
C SER A 143 -17.05 13.93 19.00
N GLN A 144 -17.68 12.85 18.53
CA GLN A 144 -18.55 12.76 17.33
C GLN A 144 -18.21 13.66 16.13
N ASP A 145 -16.96 13.68 15.66
CA ASP A 145 -16.64 14.22 14.33
C ASP A 145 -16.09 13.08 13.47
N SER A 146 -16.92 12.65 12.52
CA SER A 146 -16.57 11.58 11.57
C SER A 146 -15.47 12.07 10.64
N GLU A 147 -14.36 11.32 10.50
CA GLU A 147 -13.33 11.66 9.51
C GLU A 147 -13.95 11.73 8.11
N LYS A 148 -13.60 12.76 7.35
CA LYS A 148 -14.14 13.03 6.01
C LYS A 148 -13.07 12.88 4.94
N CYS A 149 -13.49 12.46 3.76
CA CYS A 149 -12.62 12.38 2.60
C CYS A 149 -12.09 13.77 2.25
N PRO A 150 -10.77 13.97 2.14
CA PRO A 150 -10.19 15.27 1.79
C PRO A 150 -10.52 15.73 0.37
N ILE A 151 -11.07 14.85 -0.48
CA ILE A 151 -11.43 15.14 -1.87
C ILE A 151 -12.94 15.41 -2.01
N CYS A 152 -13.82 14.48 -1.60
CA CYS A 152 -15.27 14.63 -1.76
C CYS A 152 -16.03 15.14 -0.53
N LEU A 153 -15.36 15.28 0.64
CA LEU A 153 -15.92 15.71 1.93
C LEU A 153 -17.01 14.80 2.53
N ASP A 154 -17.34 13.69 1.88
CA ASP A 154 -18.18 12.62 2.44
C ASP A 154 -17.49 11.95 3.64
N VAL A 155 -18.30 11.35 4.52
CA VAL A 155 -17.82 10.57 5.66
C VAL A 155 -17.00 9.37 5.16
N LEU A 156 -15.79 9.21 5.69
CA LEU A 156 -15.08 7.94 5.61
C LEU A 156 -15.76 6.99 6.60
N GLU A 157 -16.37 5.92 6.11
CA GLU A 157 -16.96 4.87 6.95
C GLU A 157 -15.86 3.98 7.57
N THR A 158 -14.92 4.59 8.31
CA THR A 158 -13.81 3.91 8.98
C THR A 158 -14.25 3.00 10.13
N GLY A 159 -15.52 3.04 10.52
CA GLY A 159 -16.03 2.31 11.69
C GLY A 159 -15.58 2.92 13.02
N GLY A 160 -15.26 4.22 13.04
CA GLY A 160 -14.82 4.94 14.24
C GLY A 160 -13.31 4.88 14.49
N VAL A 161 -12.51 5.04 13.42
CA VAL A 161 -11.06 4.80 13.46
C VAL A 161 -10.31 5.97 12.81
N THR A 162 -9.40 6.59 13.56
CA THR A 162 -8.49 7.65 13.08
C THR A 162 -7.08 7.11 12.83
N CYS A 163 -6.20 7.91 12.22
CA CYS A 163 -4.90 7.48 11.67
C CYS A 163 -3.89 6.79 12.63
N ASN A 164 -4.13 6.77 13.95
CA ASN A 164 -3.31 6.02 14.92
C ASN A 164 -3.69 4.53 15.03
N LEU A 165 -4.75 4.07 14.34
CA LEU A 165 -5.36 2.76 14.51
C LEU A 165 -5.41 1.95 13.21
N THR A 166 -4.42 2.08 12.33
CA THR A 166 -4.35 1.25 11.11
C THR A 166 -4.38 -0.26 11.43
N VAL A 167 -3.93 -0.69 12.61
CA VAL A 167 -4.05 -2.07 13.10
C VAL A 167 -5.51 -2.52 13.27
N SER A 168 -6.45 -1.69 13.71
CA SER A 168 -7.81 -2.14 14.07
C SER A 168 -8.66 -2.53 12.85
N LEU A 169 -8.36 -1.97 11.67
CA LEU A 169 -8.90 -2.45 10.38
C LEU A 169 -8.45 -3.89 10.06
N PHE A 170 -7.33 -4.32 10.68
CA PHE A 170 -6.72 -5.63 10.56
C PHE A 170 -6.81 -6.47 11.85
N ASP A 171 -7.52 -5.99 12.88
CA ASP A 171 -7.91 -6.77 14.07
C ASP A 171 -9.34 -7.33 13.87
N ASN A 172 -9.74 -8.33 14.66
CA ASN A 172 -10.96 -9.12 14.39
C ASN A 172 -11.84 -9.23 15.64
N SER A 173 -12.13 -8.08 16.27
CA SER A 173 -12.97 -7.96 17.46
C SER A 173 -14.37 -7.43 17.11
N ASN A 174 -15.37 -8.32 17.09
CA ASN A 174 -16.77 -7.98 16.85
C ASN A 174 -17.33 -7.06 17.95
N THR A 175 -17.68 -5.81 17.62
CA THR A 175 -18.43 -4.90 18.50
C THR A 175 -19.62 -4.25 17.77
N SER A 176 -20.72 -4.99 17.68
CA SER A 176 -22.01 -4.49 17.20
C SER A 176 -22.74 -3.67 18.28
N THR A 177 -23.00 -2.37 18.03
CA THR A 177 -24.04 -1.62 18.76
C THR A 177 -24.75 -0.62 17.83
N SER A 178 -26.02 -0.32 18.14
CA SER A 178 -27.01 0.23 17.21
C SER A 178 -27.50 1.65 17.53
N ASN A 179 -28.15 2.26 16.51
CA ASN A 179 -29.18 3.32 16.56
C ASN A 179 -28.82 4.77 16.94
N GLY A 180 -29.14 5.70 16.03
CA GLY A 180 -30.22 6.67 16.34
C GLY A 180 -30.07 8.16 15.96
N GLY A 181 -30.60 8.57 14.80
CA GLY A 181 -31.54 9.71 14.73
C GLY A 181 -31.13 11.10 14.16
N GLY A 182 -31.46 11.33 12.88
CA GLY A 182 -32.15 12.56 12.38
C GLY A 182 -31.33 13.81 11.96
N GLY A 183 -31.71 14.48 10.85
CA GLY A 183 -31.14 15.83 10.58
C GLY A 183 -31.26 16.57 9.23
N CYS A 184 -31.95 16.08 8.20
CA CYS A 184 -32.42 16.80 6.97
C CYS A 184 -31.74 18.11 6.45
N CYS A 185 -31.12 18.06 5.26
CA CYS A 185 -31.22 19.13 4.23
C CYS A 185 -30.92 18.61 2.80
N ASN A 186 -30.94 19.47 1.78
CA ASN A 186 -31.03 19.15 0.34
C ASN A 186 -30.17 20.15 -0.48
N LYS A 187 -29.69 19.90 -1.71
CA LYS A 187 -29.75 18.76 -2.67
C LYS A 187 -28.60 18.95 -3.71
N ASP A 188 -28.31 18.11 -4.70
CA ASP A 188 -28.87 16.88 -5.29
C ASP A 188 -27.85 15.73 -5.26
N SER A 189 -28.04 14.75 -4.39
CA SER A 189 -27.44 13.40 -4.47
C SER A 189 -28.29 12.46 -3.63
N ASP A 190 -28.44 11.20 -4.05
CA ASP A 190 -29.40 10.25 -3.46
C ASP A 190 -28.93 9.78 -2.06
N PRO A 191 -29.62 10.12 -0.96
CA PRO A 191 -29.10 9.93 0.39
C PRO A 191 -29.85 8.79 1.11
N SER A 192 -29.72 7.55 0.65
CA SER A 192 -30.34 6.40 1.37
C SER A 192 -29.73 5.01 1.21
N THR A 193 -28.84 4.76 0.24
CA THR A 193 -28.05 3.52 0.22
C THR A 193 -26.72 3.73 0.92
N GLY A 194 -26.56 3.15 2.11
CA GLY A 194 -25.28 3.01 2.81
C GLY A 194 -24.35 2.04 2.06
N GLU A 195 -23.93 2.43 0.87
CA GLU A 195 -22.98 1.70 0.05
C GLU A 195 -21.58 2.01 0.56
N ILE A 196 -21.03 1.05 1.31
CA ILE A 196 -19.72 1.14 1.96
C ILE A 196 -18.67 1.47 0.90
N ARG A 197 -18.18 2.71 0.93
CA ARG A 197 -17.13 3.17 0.01
C ARG A 197 -15.78 2.66 0.47
N SER A 198 -15.05 2.08 -0.47
CA SER A 198 -13.72 1.53 -0.23
C SER A 198 -12.70 2.63 0.09
N LEU A 199 -11.84 2.35 1.05
CA LEU A 199 -10.86 3.30 1.57
C LEU A 199 -9.44 2.96 1.11
N ILE A 200 -8.63 3.98 0.83
CA ILE A 200 -7.18 3.86 0.72
C ILE A 200 -6.48 4.60 1.86
N VAL A 201 -5.56 3.90 2.54
CA VAL A 201 -4.57 4.47 3.44
C VAL A 201 -3.24 4.61 2.67
N THR A 202 -2.82 5.84 2.49
CA THR A 202 -1.61 6.19 1.71
C THR A 202 -0.31 5.88 2.48
N LEU A 203 0.84 5.86 1.78
CA LEU A 203 2.18 5.67 2.38
C LEU A 203 2.51 6.65 3.52
N CYS A 204 1.85 7.80 3.56
CA CYS A 204 2.01 8.81 4.62
C CYS A 204 0.99 8.70 5.77
N GLY A 205 0.10 7.70 5.75
CA GLY A 205 -0.90 7.43 6.78
C GLY A 205 -2.25 8.15 6.61
N HIS A 206 -2.42 8.98 5.59
CA HIS A 206 -3.70 9.66 5.34
C HIS A 206 -4.70 8.77 4.59
N SER A 207 -5.96 8.82 5.03
CA SER A 207 -7.09 8.04 4.50
C SER A 207 -7.98 8.85 3.55
N MET A 208 -8.53 8.19 2.53
CA MET A 208 -9.51 8.75 1.58
C MET A 208 -10.23 7.61 0.83
N HIS A 209 -11.23 7.92 -0.01
CA HIS A 209 -11.84 6.89 -0.88
C HIS A 209 -10.91 6.48 -2.04
N ILE A 210 -10.92 5.20 -2.42
CA ILE A 210 -10.18 4.68 -3.59
C ILE A 210 -10.59 5.44 -4.86
N HIS A 211 -11.90 5.50 -5.14
CA HIS A 211 -12.49 6.27 -6.23
C HIS A 211 -12.00 7.72 -6.33
N CYS A 212 -11.87 8.40 -5.19
CA CYS A 212 -11.46 9.79 -5.16
C CYS A 212 -9.96 9.95 -5.48
N LEU A 213 -9.10 9.08 -4.96
CA LEU A 213 -7.68 9.12 -5.30
C LEU A 213 -7.44 8.78 -6.78
N ALA A 214 -8.21 7.85 -7.35
CA ALA A 214 -8.14 7.52 -8.78
C ALA A 214 -8.35 8.74 -9.70
N GLN A 215 -9.10 9.75 -9.24
CA GLN A 215 -9.39 10.99 -9.97
C GLN A 215 -8.47 12.17 -9.59
N TRP A 216 -7.55 11.99 -8.64
CA TRP A 216 -6.78 13.10 -8.06
C TRP A 216 -5.77 13.75 -9.02
N GLY A 217 -5.37 13.05 -10.09
CA GLY A 217 -4.51 13.58 -11.16
C GLY A 217 -3.03 13.74 -10.82
N ASP A 218 -2.68 13.87 -9.54
CA ASP A 218 -1.30 13.90 -9.04
C ASP A 218 -0.91 12.61 -8.30
N ASN A 219 0.35 12.17 -8.39
CA ASN A 219 0.90 11.05 -7.62
C ASN A 219 1.30 11.45 -6.18
N SER A 220 0.60 12.42 -5.59
CA SER A 220 0.89 13.01 -4.28
C SER A 220 -0.32 12.90 -3.35
N CYS A 221 -0.09 12.76 -2.05
CA CYS A 221 -1.17 12.74 -1.06
C CYS A 221 -1.97 14.06 -1.10
N PRO A 222 -3.30 14.03 -1.26
CA PRO A 222 -4.13 15.24 -1.24
C PRO A 222 -3.97 16.09 0.03
N VAL A 223 -3.69 15.46 1.17
CA VAL A 223 -3.63 16.12 2.48
C VAL A 223 -2.28 16.81 2.72
N CYS A 224 -1.17 16.09 2.53
CA CYS A 224 0.17 16.56 2.91
C CYS A 224 1.16 16.68 1.74
N ARG A 225 0.74 16.40 0.50
CA ARG A 225 1.55 16.42 -0.73
C ARG A 225 2.79 15.50 -0.74
N PHE A 226 2.94 14.63 0.27
CA PHE A 226 3.93 13.55 0.27
C PHE A 226 3.73 12.62 -0.94
N GLY A 227 4.82 12.23 -1.61
CA GLY A 227 4.77 11.35 -2.78
C GLY A 227 4.16 9.98 -2.45
N LEU A 228 3.22 9.53 -3.29
CA LEU A 228 2.60 8.20 -3.17
C LEU A 228 3.34 7.14 -3.97
N GLU A 229 4.15 7.56 -4.95
CA GLU A 229 5.28 6.76 -5.39
C GLU A 229 6.25 6.56 -4.21
N PRO A 230 6.87 5.38 -4.06
CA PRO A 230 8.09 5.25 -3.27
C PRO A 230 9.20 6.06 -3.96
N SER A 231 9.21 7.36 -3.67
CA SER A 231 10.35 8.24 -3.85
C SER A 231 11.60 7.52 -3.30
N PRO A 232 12.76 7.59 -3.98
CA PRO A 232 13.97 6.94 -3.52
C PRO A 232 14.54 7.72 -2.32
N GLU A 233 13.90 7.51 -1.17
CA GLU A 233 14.19 7.99 0.17
C GLU A 233 14.36 6.75 1.07
N SER A 234 15.18 5.79 0.66
CA SER A 234 16.64 5.96 0.68
C SER A 234 17.34 5.64 -0.64
N SER A 235 17.36 6.61 -1.57
CA SER A 235 18.54 6.75 -2.42
C SER A 235 19.71 6.96 -1.48
N THR A 236 20.59 5.99 -1.50
CA THR A 236 21.90 6.04 -0.87
C THR A 236 22.91 5.59 -1.90
N CYS A 237 24.16 5.98 -1.69
CA CYS A 237 25.23 5.46 -2.52
C CYS A 237 25.32 3.94 -2.34
N GLN A 238 25.18 3.17 -3.43
CA GLN A 238 25.15 1.71 -3.38
C GLN A 238 26.44 1.08 -2.81
N GLU A 239 27.52 1.85 -2.71
CA GLU A 239 28.80 1.45 -2.09
C GLU A 239 29.03 1.94 -0.64
N CYS A 240 28.41 3.05 -0.20
CA CYS A 240 28.74 3.67 1.09
C CYS A 240 27.57 4.25 1.89
N GLU A 241 26.34 3.95 1.49
CA GLU A 241 25.09 4.23 2.20
C GLU A 241 24.79 5.72 2.54
N VAL A 242 25.64 6.65 2.09
CA VAL A 242 25.39 8.10 2.22
C VAL A 242 24.16 8.51 1.42
N SER A 243 23.23 9.23 2.05
CA SER A 243 22.00 9.78 1.45
C SER A 243 22.15 11.17 0.82
N GLU A 244 23.31 11.80 0.96
CA GLU A 244 23.58 13.16 0.45
C GLU A 244 24.38 13.18 -0.86
N SER A 245 24.16 14.21 -1.67
CA SER A 245 24.93 14.51 -2.89
C SER A 245 24.99 13.35 -3.90
N LEU A 246 23.87 12.66 -4.11
CA LEU A 246 23.77 11.48 -4.98
C LEU A 246 23.59 11.82 -6.46
N TRP A 247 24.02 10.89 -7.31
CA TRP A 247 23.95 10.95 -8.76
C TRP A 247 23.59 9.56 -9.30
N MET A 248 22.74 9.52 -10.32
CA MET A 248 22.42 8.29 -11.04
C MET A 248 23.12 8.29 -12.41
N CYS A 249 23.83 7.20 -12.73
CA CYS A 249 24.33 7.00 -14.08
C CYS A 249 23.16 6.67 -15.03
N LEU A 250 22.95 7.50 -16.05
CA LEU A 250 21.89 7.32 -17.04
C LEU A 250 22.17 6.18 -18.06
N ILE A 251 23.36 5.55 -18.00
CA ILE A 251 23.75 4.43 -18.86
C ILE A 251 23.47 3.09 -18.18
N CYS A 252 23.80 2.95 -16.88
CA CYS A 252 23.70 1.67 -16.15
C CYS A 252 22.77 1.69 -14.93
N GLY A 253 22.17 2.84 -14.58
CA GLY A 253 21.25 2.99 -13.45
C GLY A 253 21.91 3.05 -12.06
N HIS A 254 23.24 2.92 -11.96
CA HIS A 254 23.95 2.95 -10.68
C HIS A 254 23.78 4.29 -9.95
N VAL A 255 23.48 4.24 -8.65
CA VAL A 255 23.33 5.40 -7.76
C VAL A 255 24.56 5.54 -6.87
N GLY A 256 25.41 6.51 -7.22
CA GLY A 256 26.68 6.77 -6.53
C GLY A 256 26.71 8.13 -5.81
N CYS A 257 27.56 8.25 -4.79
CA CYS A 257 27.81 9.54 -4.15
C CYS A 257 28.72 10.44 -5.01
N GLY A 258 28.44 11.74 -4.97
CA GLY A 258 29.10 12.73 -5.80
C GLY A 258 30.50 13.14 -5.34
N ARG A 259 31.09 14.06 -6.10
CA ARG A 259 32.49 14.54 -5.95
C ARG A 259 32.91 15.06 -4.56
N ARG A 260 31.94 15.43 -3.72
CA ARG A 260 32.11 15.96 -2.35
C ARG A 260 32.10 14.89 -1.26
N VAL A 261 31.71 13.66 -1.60
CA VAL A 261 31.71 12.48 -0.73
C VAL A 261 32.84 11.56 -1.22
N GLN A 262 32.58 10.27 -1.48
CA GLN A 262 33.60 9.29 -1.93
C GLN A 262 33.65 9.07 -3.44
N ARG A 263 32.80 9.76 -4.22
CA ARG A 263 32.87 9.84 -5.69
C ARG A 263 32.50 8.57 -6.47
N HIS A 264 31.80 7.62 -5.86
CA HIS A 264 31.33 6.38 -6.51
C HIS A 264 30.56 6.64 -7.83
N ALA A 265 29.87 7.79 -7.94
CA ALA A 265 29.23 8.23 -9.19
C ALA A 265 30.18 8.50 -10.38
N LEU A 266 31.51 8.51 -10.20
CA LEU A 266 32.50 8.68 -11.28
C LEU A 266 33.01 7.35 -11.85
N LEU A 267 32.60 6.22 -11.27
CA LEU A 267 32.97 4.87 -11.73
C LEU A 267 31.95 4.27 -12.72
N HIS A 268 30.86 5.01 -12.99
CA HIS A 268 29.66 4.55 -13.69
C HIS A 268 29.17 5.58 -14.73
#